data_AF-A0A401GEV3-F1
#
_entry.id   AF-A0A401GEV3-F1
#
_cell.length_a   1.000
_cell.length_b   1.000
_cell.length_c   1.000
_cell.angle_alpha   90.00
_cell.angle_beta   90.00
_cell.angle_gamma   90.00
#
_symmetry.space_group_name_H-M   'P 1'
#
loop_
_entity.id
_entity.type
_entity.pdbx_description
1 polymer ?
#
loop_
_entity_poly.entity_id
_entity_poly.type
_entity_poly.pdbx_seq_one_letter_code
_entity_poly.pdbx_strand_id
1 'polypeptide(L)'
;MVACSTANHDLDYMRLVNLFSIFYQIRDDYANLPNAKEYTVHKGYAEDLTEGKFSFPVIHGINADPSDTRILNILQKRPSSPTLKTHAVAYLSDHTKSLEYTANTIRVLEAQIRGEIRQLGGNHVWEAIIDGLHIDV
;
A
#
# COMPACT_ATOMS: atom_id res chain seq x y z
N MET A 1 22.63 12.19 -2.02
CA MET A 1 22.84 13.63 -2.30
C MET A 1 23.29 14.27 -0.99
N VAL A 2 24.62 14.40 -0.76
CA VAL A 2 25.23 14.83 0.54
C VAL A 2 26.11 16.09 0.37
N ALA A 3 26.20 16.65 -0.85
CA ALA A 3 27.26 17.58 -1.23
C ALA A 3 27.27 18.93 -0.48
N CYS A 4 26.20 19.30 0.23
CA CYS A 4 26.10 20.61 0.92
C CYS A 4 25.70 20.51 2.40
N SER A 5 25.76 19.33 3.03
CA SER A 5 25.40 19.21 4.45
C SER A 5 26.53 19.71 5.35
N THR A 6 26.25 20.62 6.27
CA THR A 6 27.22 21.14 7.25
C THR A 6 27.28 20.34 8.56
N ALA A 7 26.38 19.36 8.73
CA ALA A 7 26.31 18.44 9.86
C ALA A 7 25.85 17.04 9.40
N ASN A 8 25.97 16.02 10.25
CA ASN A 8 25.42 14.67 10.00
C ASN A 8 25.89 13.99 8.71
N HIS A 9 27.13 14.23 8.27
CA HIS A 9 27.69 13.64 7.04
C HIS A 9 27.93 12.13 7.15
N ASP A 10 28.05 11.60 8.37
CA ASP A 10 28.24 10.17 8.63
C ASP A 10 26.93 9.40 8.83
N LEU A 11 25.78 10.09 8.83
CA LEU A 11 24.48 9.43 8.98
C LEU A 11 23.96 8.96 7.62
N ASP A 12 23.63 7.67 7.54
CA ASP A 12 23.02 7.07 6.36
C ASP A 12 21.48 7.12 6.46
N TYR A 13 20.87 7.97 5.64
CA TYR A 13 19.42 8.11 5.55
C TYR A 13 18.78 7.18 4.50
N MET A 14 19.58 6.42 3.74
CA MET A 14 19.06 5.59 2.65
C MET A 14 18.07 4.55 3.15
N ARG A 15 18.34 3.95 4.32
CA ARG A 15 17.42 2.98 4.92
C ARG A 15 16.06 3.59 5.24
N LEU A 16 16.03 4.76 5.87
CA LEU A 16 14.79 5.47 6.18
C LEU A 16 14.01 5.81 4.90
N VAL A 17 14.69 6.37 3.90
CA VAL A 17 14.07 6.76 2.63
C VAL A 17 13.48 5.55 1.92
N ASN A 18 14.22 4.44 1.84
CA ASN A 18 13.75 3.21 1.18
C ASN A 18 12.53 2.62 1.89
N LEU A 19 12.55 2.54 3.22
CA LEU A 19 11.40 2.07 4.01
C LEU A 19 10.18 2.95 3.75
N PHE A 20 10.35 4.28 3.79
CA PHE A 20 9.27 5.22 3.55
C PHE A 20 8.70 5.11 2.13
N SER A 21 9.56 4.98 1.11
CA SER A 21 9.11 4.82 -0.28
C SER A 21 8.24 3.57 -0.46
N ILE A 22 8.64 2.44 0.12
CA ILE A 22 7.88 1.19 0.05
C ILE A 22 6.56 1.32 0.82
N PHE A 23 6.61 1.85 2.05
CA PHE A 23 5.43 2.11 2.87
C PHE A 23 4.40 2.97 2.14
N TYR A 24 4.85 4.09 1.56
CA TYR A 24 3.97 5.03 0.89
C TYR A 24 3.29 4.41 -0.33
N GLN A 25 4.04 3.66 -1.16
CA GLN A 25 3.48 2.98 -2.33
C GLN A 25 2.47 1.90 -1.95
N ILE A 26 2.78 1.06 -0.96
CA ILE A 26 1.86 0.00 -0.52
C ILE A 26 0.59 0.60 0.11
N ARG A 27 0.72 1.71 0.84
CA ARG A 27 -0.41 2.44 1.39
C ARG A 27 -1.31 3.03 0.30
N ASP A 28 -0.72 3.62 -0.73
CA ASP A 28 -1.47 4.15 -1.89
C ASP A 28 -2.22 3.04 -2.63
N ASP A 29 -1.55 1.91 -2.88
CA ASP A 29 -2.14 0.70 -3.47
C ASP A 29 -3.31 0.15 -2.62
N TYR A 30 -3.19 0.19 -1.28
CA TYR A 30 -4.26 -0.21 -0.36
C TYR A 30 -5.47 0.74 -0.42
N ALA A 31 -5.22 2.05 -0.41
CA ALA A 31 -6.26 3.07 -0.47
C ALA A 31 -7.05 3.04 -1.80
N ASN A 32 -6.43 2.55 -2.88
CA ASN A 32 -7.10 2.37 -4.17
C ASN A 32 -8.22 1.31 -4.13
N LEU A 33 -8.12 0.33 -3.23
CA LEU A 33 -9.07 -0.79 -3.10
C LEU A 33 -9.85 -0.68 -1.78
N PRO A 34 -10.83 0.24 -1.65
CA PRO A 34 -11.54 0.40 -0.39
C PRO A 34 -12.32 -0.88 -0.05
N ASN A 35 -12.45 -1.14 1.25
CA ASN A 35 -13.19 -2.28 1.76
C ASN A 35 -14.57 -2.37 1.10
N ALA A 36 -14.95 -3.56 0.64
CA ALA A 36 -16.18 -3.76 -0.14
C ALA A 36 -17.47 -3.29 0.57
N LYS A 37 -17.43 -3.11 1.89
CA LYS A 37 -18.53 -2.59 2.72
C LYS A 37 -18.77 -1.09 2.56
N GLU A 38 -17.73 -0.33 2.23
CA GLU A 38 -17.83 1.10 1.96
C GLU A 38 -17.99 1.31 0.45
N TYR A 39 -19.21 1.05 -0.03
CA TYR A 39 -19.57 1.25 -1.43
C TYR A 39 -19.55 2.75 -1.77
N THR A 40 -18.36 3.31 -1.90
CA THR A 40 -18.15 4.69 -2.31
C THR A 40 -18.15 4.72 -3.84
N VAL A 41 -19.31 5.01 -4.42
CA VAL A 41 -19.43 5.33 -5.85
C VAL A 41 -18.84 6.73 -6.09
N HIS A 42 -17.54 6.85 -5.88
CA HIS A 42 -16.78 8.03 -6.24
C HIS A 42 -15.95 7.72 -7.49
N LYS A 43 -15.78 8.75 -8.34
CA LYS A 43 -14.77 8.74 -9.40
C LYS A 43 -13.43 8.42 -8.73
N GLY A 44 -12.71 7.40 -9.18
CA GLY A 44 -11.54 6.89 -8.46
C GLY A 44 -11.64 5.45 -7.95
N TYR A 45 -12.83 4.85 -7.89
CA TYR A 45 -12.97 3.51 -7.28
C TYR A 45 -12.17 2.43 -8.03
N ALA A 46 -11.23 1.79 -7.34
CA ALA A 46 -10.39 0.69 -7.83
C ALA A 46 -9.86 0.95 -9.24
N GLU A 47 -9.28 2.14 -9.45
CA GLU A 47 -8.69 2.54 -10.73
C GLU A 47 -7.52 1.65 -11.14
N ASP A 48 -6.77 1.10 -10.18
CA ASP A 48 -5.69 0.14 -10.46
C ASP A 48 -6.22 -1.08 -11.24
N LEU A 49 -7.45 -1.53 -10.97
CA LEU A 49 -8.08 -2.62 -11.71
C LEU A 49 -8.44 -2.20 -13.15
N THR A 50 -8.86 -0.96 -13.37
CA THR A 50 -9.11 -0.42 -14.71
C THR A 50 -7.82 -0.30 -15.51
N GLU A 51 -6.73 0.11 -14.88
CA GLU A 51 -5.42 0.20 -15.53
C GLU A 51 -4.81 -1.19 -15.81
N GLY A 52 -5.26 -2.21 -15.09
CA GLY A 52 -4.68 -3.55 -15.09
C GLY A 52 -3.36 -3.59 -14.32
N LYS A 53 -3.22 -2.73 -13.30
CA LYS A 53 -2.01 -2.59 -12.48
C LYS A 53 -1.90 -3.78 -11.52
N PHE A 54 -0.69 -4.31 -11.40
CA PHE A 54 -0.34 -5.32 -10.40
C PHE A 54 0.09 -4.62 -9.12
N SER A 55 -0.87 -4.02 -8.42
CA SER A 55 -0.62 -3.40 -7.11
C SER A 55 -0.37 -4.45 -6.02
N PHE A 56 0.20 -4.03 -4.89
CA PHE A 56 0.59 -4.93 -3.81
C PHE A 56 -0.52 -5.93 -3.36
N PRO A 57 -1.76 -5.50 -3.03
CA PRO A 57 -2.83 -6.43 -2.67
C PRO A 57 -3.25 -7.35 -3.81
N VAL A 58 -3.16 -6.89 -5.06
CA VAL A 58 -3.49 -7.68 -6.26
C VAL A 58 -2.47 -8.79 -6.47
N ILE A 59 -1.17 -8.48 -6.35
CA ILE A 59 -0.08 -9.46 -6.44
C ILE A 59 -0.25 -10.51 -5.35
N HIS A 60 -0.51 -10.10 -4.09
CA HIS A 60 -0.75 -11.06 -3.02
C HIS A 60 -1.94 -11.96 -3.35
N GLY A 61 -3.07 -11.39 -3.78
CA GLY A 61 -4.28 -12.16 -4.09
C GLY A 61 -4.10 -13.20 -5.19
N ILE A 62 -3.34 -12.88 -6.24
CA ILE A 62 -3.01 -13.84 -7.32
C ILE A 62 -2.18 -15.01 -6.77
N ASN A 63 -1.22 -14.74 -5.88
CA ASN A 63 -0.32 -15.76 -5.34
C ASN A 63 -0.93 -16.55 -4.17
N ALA A 64 -1.90 -15.99 -3.47
CA ALA A 64 -2.59 -16.64 -2.35
C ALA A 64 -3.51 -17.78 -2.80
N ASP A 65 -4.05 -17.72 -4.03
CA ASP A 65 -4.83 -18.80 -4.65
C ASP A 65 -4.43 -18.97 -6.13
N PRO A 66 -3.31 -19.66 -6.41
CA PRO A 66 -2.82 -19.85 -7.78
C PRO A 66 -3.73 -20.69 -8.68
N SER A 67 -4.73 -21.37 -8.10
CA SER A 67 -5.69 -22.19 -8.84
C SER A 67 -6.80 -21.36 -9.49
N ASP A 68 -7.02 -20.14 -9.00
CA ASP A 68 -8.09 -19.25 -9.46
C ASP A 68 -7.51 -18.05 -10.24
N THR A 69 -7.76 -18.04 -11.55
CA THR A 69 -7.26 -17.00 -12.45
C THR A 69 -8.18 -15.78 -12.53
N ARG A 70 -9.24 -15.67 -11.72
CA ARG A 70 -10.24 -14.59 -11.86
C ARG A 70 -9.64 -13.20 -11.79
N ILE A 71 -8.67 -12.96 -10.89
CA ILE A 71 -8.05 -11.64 -10.72
C ILE A 71 -7.25 -11.29 -11.98
N LEU A 72 -6.46 -12.23 -12.49
CA LEU A 72 -5.72 -12.06 -13.76
C LEU A 72 -6.67 -11.76 -14.93
N ASN A 73 -7.77 -12.52 -15.03
CA ASN A 73 -8.78 -12.33 -16.07
C ASN A 73 -9.50 -10.97 -15.95
N ILE A 74 -9.71 -10.47 -14.74
CA ILE A 74 -10.31 -9.15 -14.50
C ILE A 74 -9.32 -8.04 -14.88
N LEU A 75 -8.05 -8.13 -14.45
CA LEU A 75 -7.03 -7.14 -14.83
C LEU A 75 -6.86 -7.04 -16.34
N GLN A 76 -6.86 -8.18 -17.05
CA GLN A 76 -6.76 -8.20 -18.51
C GLN A 76 -7.93 -7.48 -19.18
N LYS A 77 -9.12 -7.55 -18.60
CA LYS A 77 -10.34 -6.91 -19.12
C LYS A 77 -10.38 -5.40 -18.87
N ARG A 78 -9.54 -4.87 -17.97
CA ARG A 78 -9.48 -3.43 -17.66
C ARG A 78 -10.87 -2.83 -17.42
N PRO A 79 -11.65 -3.37 -16.46
CA PRO A 79 -13.06 -3.05 -16.33
C PRO A 79 -13.28 -1.57 -16.02
N SER A 80 -14.21 -0.95 -16.73
CA SER A 80 -14.76 0.36 -16.39
C SER A 80 -15.99 0.25 -15.48
N SER A 81 -16.68 -0.90 -15.49
CA SER A 81 -17.91 -1.09 -14.70
C SER A 81 -17.62 -1.35 -13.21
N PRO A 82 -18.38 -0.74 -12.29
CA PRO A 82 -18.23 -0.97 -10.86
C PRO A 82 -18.40 -2.43 -10.45
N THR A 83 -19.31 -3.17 -11.09
CA THR A 83 -19.66 -4.55 -10.71
C THR A 83 -18.46 -5.50 -10.73
N LEU A 84 -17.64 -5.46 -11.79
CA LEU A 84 -16.45 -6.31 -11.89
C LEU A 84 -15.37 -5.91 -10.89
N LYS A 85 -15.24 -4.60 -10.63
CA LYS A 85 -14.33 -4.08 -9.62
C LYS A 85 -14.73 -4.53 -8.22
N THR A 86 -16.00 -4.39 -7.86
CA THR A 86 -16.55 -4.85 -6.58
C THR A 86 -16.32 -6.35 -6.40
N HIS A 87 -16.55 -7.15 -7.44
CA HIS A 87 -16.31 -8.59 -7.38
C HIS A 87 -14.83 -8.93 -7.14
N ALA A 88 -13.91 -8.24 -7.82
CA ALA A 88 -12.47 -8.42 -7.59
C ALA A 88 -12.07 -8.01 -6.16
N VAL A 89 -12.52 -6.84 -5.70
CA VAL A 89 -12.23 -6.33 -4.36
C VAL A 89 -12.78 -7.27 -3.28
N ALA A 90 -14.01 -7.77 -3.44
CA ALA A 90 -14.61 -8.74 -2.52
C ALA A 90 -13.78 -10.04 -2.46
N TYR A 91 -13.31 -10.55 -3.60
CA TYR A 91 -12.43 -11.72 -3.61
C TYR A 91 -11.07 -11.46 -2.94
N LEU A 92 -10.48 -10.28 -3.16
CA LEU A 92 -9.23 -9.86 -2.51
C LEU A 92 -9.40 -9.71 -0.99
N SER A 93 -10.53 -9.17 -0.55
CA SER A 93 -10.87 -8.98 0.87
C SER A 93 -11.21 -10.31 1.55
N ASP A 94 -12.18 -11.03 1.02
CA ASP A 94 -12.91 -12.02 1.78
C ASP A 94 -12.34 -13.43 1.61
N HIS A 95 -11.83 -13.75 0.41
CA HIS A 95 -11.28 -15.07 0.09
C HIS A 95 -9.78 -15.15 0.32
N THR A 96 -9.01 -14.26 -0.32
CA THR A 96 -7.53 -14.30 -0.24
C THR A 96 -6.94 -13.55 0.94
N LYS A 97 -7.76 -12.80 1.70
CA LYS A 97 -7.33 -11.95 2.82
C LYS A 97 -6.22 -10.95 2.47
N SER A 98 -6.18 -10.52 1.22
CA SER A 98 -5.12 -9.67 0.68
C SER A 98 -5.16 -8.24 1.23
N LEU A 99 -6.35 -7.70 1.50
CA LEU A 99 -6.47 -6.38 2.13
C LEU A 99 -5.96 -6.41 3.58
N GLU A 100 -6.33 -7.44 4.34
CA GLU A 100 -5.82 -7.65 5.70
C GLU A 100 -4.30 -7.84 5.74
N TYR A 101 -3.77 -8.67 4.83
CA TYR A 101 -2.33 -8.87 4.67
C TYR A 101 -1.60 -7.55 4.36
N THR A 102 -2.17 -6.74 3.48
CA THR A 102 -1.61 -5.44 3.10
C THR A 102 -1.62 -4.47 4.29
N ALA A 103 -2.73 -4.38 5.02
CA ALA A 103 -2.83 -3.57 6.24
C ALA A 103 -1.78 -3.97 7.29
N ASN A 104 -1.58 -5.27 7.51
CA ASN A 104 -0.54 -5.76 8.41
C ASN A 104 0.87 -5.42 7.94
N THR A 105 1.13 -5.51 6.62
CA THR A 105 2.41 -5.11 6.04
C THR A 105 2.68 -3.62 6.25
N ILE A 106 1.67 -2.76 6.05
CA ILE A 106 1.76 -1.31 6.29
C ILE A 106 2.13 -1.03 7.76
N ARG A 107 1.48 -1.69 8.72
CA ARG A 107 1.79 -1.55 10.16
C ARG A 107 3.22 -1.95 10.49
N VAL A 108 3.71 -3.05 9.91
CA VAL A 108 5.10 -3.50 10.10
C VAL A 108 6.08 -2.47 9.56
N LEU A 109 5.84 -1.96 8.35
CA LEU A 109 6.69 -0.93 7.73
C LEU A 109 6.67 0.37 8.54
N GLU A 110 5.49 0.80 9.02
CA GLU A 110 5.36 1.97 9.88
C GLU A 110 6.20 1.83 11.16
N ALA A 111 6.11 0.67 11.84
CA ALA A 111 6.90 0.40 13.03
C ALA A 111 8.41 0.41 12.75
N GLN A 112 8.84 -0.12 11.59
CA GLN A 112 10.23 -0.07 11.15
C GLN A 112 10.70 1.36 10.89
N ILE A 113 9.89 2.18 10.21
CA ILE A 113 10.19 3.60 9.96
C ILE A 113 10.33 4.37 11.27
N ARG A 114 9.39 4.19 12.23
CA ARG A 114 9.48 4.80 13.56
C ARG A 114 10.68 4.32 14.36
N GLY A 115 11.11 3.07 14.15
CA GLY A 115 12.35 2.55 14.70
C GLY A 115 13.57 3.26 14.13
N GLU A 116 13.64 3.40 12.80
CA GLU A 116 14.74 4.04 12.09
C GLU A 116 14.85 5.53 12.43
N ILE A 117 13.73 6.26 12.49
CA ILE A 117 13.70 7.68 12.93
C ILE A 117 14.33 7.83 14.31
N ARG A 118 13.96 6.95 15.26
CA ARG A 118 14.53 6.95 16.62
C ARG A 118 16.03 6.64 16.62
N GLN A 119 16.49 5.68 15.79
CA GLN A 119 17.91 5.36 15.65
C GLN A 119 18.73 6.51 15.08
N LEU A 120 18.15 7.32 14.19
CA LEU A 120 18.77 8.51 13.60
C LEU A 120 18.72 9.76 14.51
N GLY A 121 18.30 9.63 15.77
CA GLY A 121 18.25 10.72 16.75
C GLY A 121 16.89 11.40 16.91
N GLY A 122 15.84 10.88 16.24
CA GLY A 122 14.48 11.40 16.34
C GLY A 122 14.22 12.64 15.48
N ASN A 123 12.97 12.79 15.04
CA ASN A 123 12.53 13.99 14.30
C ASN A 123 11.00 14.14 14.37
N HIS A 124 10.54 15.17 15.06
CA HIS A 124 9.11 15.43 15.28
C HIS A 124 8.32 15.68 13.98
N VAL A 125 8.95 16.25 12.95
CA VAL A 125 8.29 16.47 11.65
C VAL A 125 8.04 15.14 10.96
N TRP A 126 9.04 14.25 10.96
CA TRP A 126 8.87 12.91 10.41
C TRP A 126 7.83 12.10 11.20
N GLU A 127 7.86 12.16 12.53
CA GLU A 127 6.84 11.49 13.35
C GLU A 127 5.43 11.99 13.01
N ALA A 128 5.22 13.30 12.88
CA ALA A 128 3.95 13.88 12.48
C ALA A 128 3.51 13.47 11.05
N ILE A 129 4.45 13.34 10.11
CA ILE A 129 4.16 12.83 8.76
C ILE A 129 3.67 11.37 8.83
N ILE A 130 4.34 10.53 9.62
CA ILE A 130 3.94 9.12 9.78
C ILE A 130 2.59 9.02 10.49
N ASP A 131 2.34 9.85 11.51
CA ASP A 131 1.03 9.92 12.18
C ASP A 131 -0.09 10.28 11.20
N GLY A 132 0.12 11.26 10.32
CA GLY A 132 -0.86 11.65 9.31
C GLY A 132 -1.09 10.60 8.21
N LEU A 133 -0.19 9.63 8.07
CA LEU A 133 -0.28 8.52 7.13
C LEU A 133 -0.73 7.22 7.79
N HIS A 134 -0.99 7.21 9.10
CA HIS A 134 -1.49 6.04 9.80
C HIS A 134 -2.80 5.54 9.17
N ILE A 135 -3.02 4.23 9.22
CA ILE A 135 -4.27 3.61 8.80
C ILE A 135 -4.99 3.04 10.02
N ASP A 136 -6.14 3.61 10.34
CA ASP A 136 -7.07 3.01 11.29
C ASP A 136 -7.75 1.83 10.57
N VAL A 137 -7.57 0.61 11.08
CA VAL A 137 -8.20 -0.61 10.54
C VAL A 137 -8.89 -1.35 11.64
#